data_AF-A0A8I0H910-F1
#
_entry.id   AF-A0A8I0H910-F1
#
_cell.length_a   1.000
_cell.length_b   1.000
_cell.length_c   1.000
_cell.angle_alpha   90.00
_cell.angle_beta   90.00
_cell.angle_gamma   90.00
#
_symmetry.space_group_name_H-M   'P 1'
#
loop_
_entity.id
_entity.type
_entity.pdbx_description
1 polymer ?
#
loop_
_entity_poly.entity_id
_entity_poly.type
_entity_poly.pdbx_seq_one_letter_code
_entity_poly.pdbx_strand_id
1 'polypeptide(L)' 'LPQAEMLTDEITAGCTDELEKIRRTYAYVQQNIRYIAFENGLAGHRPDRPAEVLRKRYGDCKGMALLLRTLLKAQGFD' A
#
# COMPACT_ATOMS: atom_id res chain seq x y z
N LEU A 1 -1.76 6.71 -8.51
CA LEU A 1 -0.76 7.27 -7.57
C LEU A 1 0.39 7.75 -8.43
N PRO A 2 0.60 9.06 -8.61
CA PRO A 2 1.64 9.56 -9.51
C PRO A 2 3.04 9.09 -9.12
N GLN A 3 3.29 8.83 -7.84
CA GLN A 3 4.58 8.37 -7.31
C GLN A 3 4.65 6.85 -7.07
N ALA A 4 3.65 6.06 -7.49
CA ALA A 4 3.65 4.62 -7.21
C ALA A 4 4.81 3.90 -7.88
N GLU A 5 5.10 4.21 -9.16
CA GLU A 5 6.15 3.54 -9.94
C GLU A 5 7.54 3.72 -9.29
N MET A 6 7.92 4.97 -9.00
CA MET A 6 9.20 5.26 -8.33
C MET A 6 9.31 4.54 -6.97
N LEU A 7 8.23 4.52 -6.18
CA LEU A 7 8.24 3.86 -4.89
C LEU A 7 8.35 2.34 -5.04
N THR A 8 7.66 1.74 -6.01
CA THR A 8 7.75 0.30 -6.25
C THR A 8 9.11 -0.11 -6.79
N ASP A 9 9.74 0.72 -7.60
CA ASP A 9 11.11 0.51 -8.08
C ASP A 9 12.11 0.53 -6.92
N GLU A 10 11.96 1.45 -5.97
CA GLU A 10 12.78 1.51 -4.76
C GLU A 10 12.58 0.26 -3.89
N ILE A 11 11.32 -0.13 -3.61
CA ILE A 11 10.99 -1.29 -2.78
C ILE A 11 11.53 -2.60 -3.39
N THR A 12 11.47 -2.72 -4.71
CA THR A 12 11.81 -3.95 -5.44
C THR A 12 13.19 -3.92 -6.09
N ALA A 13 14.02 -2.94 -5.74
CA ALA A 13 15.37 -2.84 -6.24
C ALA A 13 16.16 -4.14 -5.99
N GLY A 14 16.72 -4.70 -7.07
CA GLY A 14 17.49 -5.95 -7.05
C GLY A 14 16.66 -7.23 -6.95
N CYS A 15 15.33 -7.17 -6.97
CA CYS A 15 14.48 -8.36 -6.98
C CYS A 15 14.38 -8.95 -8.40
N THR A 16 14.71 -10.24 -8.52
CA THR A 16 14.54 -11.01 -9.77
C THR A 16 13.32 -11.93 -9.75
N ASP A 17 12.78 -12.21 -8.57
CA ASP A 17 11.66 -13.11 -8.34
C ASP A 17 10.36 -12.34 -8.04
N GLU A 18 9.25 -12.74 -8.66
CA GLU A 18 7.94 -12.09 -8.49
C GLU A 18 7.42 -12.19 -7.05
N LEU A 19 7.60 -13.34 -6.42
CA LEU A 19 7.13 -13.56 -5.06
C LEU A 19 7.91 -12.69 -4.06
N GLU A 20 9.21 -12.49 -4.29
CA GLU A 20 10.02 -11.55 -3.52
C GLU A 20 9.54 -10.09 -3.69
N LYS A 21 9.18 -9.66 -4.91
CA LYS A 21 8.59 -8.33 -5.13
C LYS A 21 7.30 -8.13 -4.33
N ILE A 22 6.42 -9.13 -4.35
CA ILE A 22 5.18 -9.14 -3.57
C ILE A 22 5.46 -9.06 -2.07
N ARG A 23 6.39 -9.88 -1.56
CA ARG A 23 6.77 -9.89 -0.14
C ARG A 23 7.33 -8.56 0.32
N ARG A 24 8.23 -7.95 -0.45
CA ARG A 24 8.80 -6.63 -0.11
C ARG A 24 7.76 -5.53 -0.13
N THR A 25 6.86 -5.55 -1.11
CA THR A 25 5.75 -4.59 -1.17
C THR A 25 4.81 -4.73 0.03
N TYR A 26 4.46 -5.97 0.39
CA TYR A 26 3.67 -6.25 1.59
C TYR A 26 4.38 -5.77 2.86
N ALA A 27 5.66 -6.12 3.02
CA ALA A 27 6.48 -5.71 4.16
C ALA A 27 6.59 -4.18 4.26
N TYR A 28 6.79 -3.48 3.13
CA TYR A 28 6.80 -2.03 3.10
C TYR A 28 5.52 -1.43 3.68
N VAL A 29 4.34 -1.91 3.23
CA VAL A 29 3.06 -1.40 3.74
C VAL A 29 2.90 -1.68 5.24
N GLN A 30 3.27 -2.88 5.71
CA GLN A 30 3.21 -3.25 7.13
C GLN A 30 4.13 -2.40 8.00
N GLN A 31 5.34 -2.08 7.52
CA GLN A 31 6.35 -1.36 8.28
C GLN A 31 6.19 0.16 8.24
N ASN A 32 5.63 0.70 7.16
CA ASN A 32 5.60 2.15 6.92
C ASN A 32 4.21 2.78 7.12
N ILE A 33 3.15 1.97 7.28
CA ILE A 33 1.79 2.46 7.49
C ILE A 33 1.26 1.95 8.83
N ARG A 34 1.02 2.87 9.76
CA ARG A 34 0.44 2.54 11.07
C ARG A 34 -1.03 2.16 10.95
N TYR A 35 -1.40 1.01 11.53
CA TYR A 35 -2.80 0.62 11.62
C TYR A 35 -3.57 1.49 12.62
N ILE A 36 -4.71 2.03 12.20
CA ILE A 36 -5.68 2.73 13.05
C ILE A 36 -7.08 2.27 12.63
N ALA A 37 -7.82 1.68 13.55
CA ALA A 37 -9.20 1.26 13.30
C ALA A 37 -10.12 2.50 13.23
N PHE A 38 -10.81 2.66 12.10
CA PHE A 38 -11.89 3.63 11.94
C PHE A 38 -13.21 2.85 11.84
N GLU A 39 -14.04 2.96 12.87
CA GLU A 39 -15.28 2.18 12.99
C GLU A 39 -16.54 3.04 12.81
N ASN A 40 -16.41 4.36 12.94
CA ASN A 40 -17.55 5.27 12.96
C ASN A 40 -17.73 6.04 11.65
N GLY A 41 -18.98 6.20 11.24
CA GLY A 41 -19.38 7.02 10.10
C GLY A 41 -18.93 6.47 8.74
N LEU A 42 -18.89 7.32 7.71
CA LEU A 42 -18.55 6.94 6.34
C LEU A 42 -17.15 6.32 6.21
N ALA A 43 -16.21 6.70 7.07
CA ALA A 43 -14.85 6.14 7.12
C ALA A 43 -14.84 4.66 7.56
N GLY A 44 -15.89 4.20 8.24
CA GLY A 44 -16.07 2.78 8.58
C GLY A 44 -16.33 1.89 7.36
N HIS A 45 -16.79 2.45 6.24
CA HIS A 45 -17.16 1.69 5.04
C HIS A 45 -16.32 2.04 3.79
N ARG A 46 -15.91 3.29 3.63
CA ARG A 46 -15.13 3.74 2.47
C ARG A 46 -13.63 3.78 2.82
N PRO A 47 -12.76 3.07 2.08
CA PRO A 47 -11.31 3.19 2.28
C PRO A 47 -10.84 4.61 1.93
N ASP A 48 -9.84 5.08 2.68
CA ASP A 48 -9.10 6.27 2.27
C ASP A 48 -8.35 6.02 0.96
N ARG A 49 -8.15 7.11 0.21
CA ARG A 49 -7.39 7.06 -1.05
C ARG A 49 -5.96 6.59 -0.73
N PRO A 50 -5.38 5.69 -1.54
CA PRO A 50 -4.01 5.22 -1.35
C PRO A 50 -2.96 6.33 -1.21
N ALA A 51 -3.12 7.43 -1.97
CA ALA A 51 -2.26 8.60 -1.86
C ALA A 51 -2.33 9.26 -0.47
N GLU A 52 -3.52 9.31 0.14
CA GLU A 52 -3.69 9.86 1.49
C GLU A 52 -3.11 8.93 2.55
N VAL A 53 -3.34 7.61 2.43
CA VAL A 53 -2.73 6.60 3.34
C VAL A 53 -1.20 6.71 3.31
N LEU A 54 -0.62 6.83 2.12
CA LEU A 54 0.82 6.99 1.95
C LEU A 54 1.33 8.34 2.49
N ARG A 55 0.60 9.44 2.25
CA ARG A 55 0.96 10.78 2.75
C ARG A 55 0.94 10.85 4.27
N LYS A 56 -0.10 10.30 4.90
CA LYS A 56 -0.32 10.41 6.35
C LYS A 56 0.36 9.28 7.15
N ARG A 57 0.82 8.21 6.49
CA ARG A 57 1.49 7.05 7.10
C ARG A 57 0.65 6.30 8.14
N TYR A 58 -0.67 6.33 8.00
CA TYR A 58 -1.59 5.50 8.76
C TYR A 58 -2.84 5.13 7.96
N GLY A 59 -3.56 4.08 8.35
CA GLY A 59 -4.80 3.64 7.70
C GLY A 59 -5.46 2.49 8.46
N ASP A 60 -6.71 2.18 8.13
CA ASP A 60 -7.37 0.96 8.60
C ASP A 60 -7.13 -0.21 7.64
N CYS A 61 -7.76 -1.35 7.90
CA CYS A 61 -7.62 -2.55 7.06
C CYS A 61 -7.96 -2.27 5.59
N LYS A 62 -8.98 -1.44 5.33
CA LYS A 62 -9.46 -1.11 3.98
C LYS A 62 -8.46 -0.19 3.26
N GLY A 63 -8.00 0.86 3.93
CA GLY A 63 -7.01 1.78 3.39
C GLY A 63 -5.66 1.12 3.11
N MET A 64 -5.17 0.28 4.04
CA MET A 64 -3.93 -0.46 3.87
C MET A 64 -4.04 -1.51 2.75
N ALA A 65 -5.15 -2.25 2.68
CA ALA A 65 -5.38 -3.22 1.60
C ALA A 65 -5.45 -2.54 0.22
N LEU A 66 -6.14 -1.40 0.13
CA LEU A 66 -6.25 -0.66 -1.12
C LEU A 66 -4.89 -0.05 -1.54
N LEU A 67 -4.09 0.43 -0.60
CA LEU A 67 -2.73 0.88 -0.87
C LEU A 67 -1.87 -0.28 -1.39
N LEU A 68 -1.86 -1.42 -0.70
CA LEU A 68 -1.10 -2.61 -1.10
C LEU A 68 -1.48 -3.04 -2.52
N ARG A 69 -2.78 -3.17 -2.80
CA ARG A 69 -3.27 -3.52 -4.15
C ARG A 69 -2.79 -2.51 -5.20
N THR A 70 -2.82 -1.21 -4.88
CA THR A 70 -2.41 -0.17 -5.83
C THR A 70 -0.92 -0.25 -6.16
N LEU A 71 -0.07 -0.55 -5.17
CA LEU A 71 1.36 -0.74 -5.37
C LEU A 71 1.66 -2.03 -6.13
N LEU A 72 0.96 -3.12 -5.85
CA LEU A 72 1.12 -4.38 -6.58
C LEU A 72 0.65 -4.24 -8.04
N LYS A 73 -0.43 -3.50 -8.28
CA LYS A 73 -0.89 -3.17 -9.64
C LYS A 73 0.09 -2.35 -10.44
N ALA A 74 0.80 -1.41 -9.81
CA ALA A 74 1.86 -0.65 -10.47
C ALA A 74 3.03 -1.54 -10.91
N GLN A 75 3.17 -2.73 -10.32
CA GLN A 75 4.18 -3.73 -10.69
C GLN A 75 3.66 -4.80 -11.66
N GLY A 76 2.41 -4.71 -12.11
CA GLY A 76 1.79 -5.66 -13.04
C GLY A 76 1.05 -6.84 -12.39
N PHE A 77 0.89 -6.85 -11.07
CA PHE A 77 0.11 -7.89 -10.36
C PHE A 77 -1.35 -7.45 -10.18
N ASP A 78 -2.34 -8.30 -10.48
CA ASP A 78 -3.79 -7.96 -10.39
C ASP A 78 -4.45 -8.31 -9.03
#